data_AF-A0A538I751-F1
#
_entry.id   AF-A0A538I751-F1
#
_cell.length_a   1.000
_cell.length_b   1.000
_cell.length_c   1.000
_cell.angle_alpha   90.00
_cell.angle_beta   90.00
_cell.angle_gamma   90.00
#
_symmetry.space_group_name_H-M   'P 1'
#
loop_
_entity.id
_entity.type
_entity.pdbx_description
1 polymer ?
#
loop_
_entity_poly.entity_id
_entity_poly.type
_entity_poly.pdbx_seq_one_letter_code
_entity_poly.pdbx_strand_id
1 'polypeptide(L)'
;MAVAAPLVTPEQAQHFRDEGFFVLEGVVRPRDLEALRNECQRFIDERDREMDRLGVDTLDLDHRGQRYFVHAFGKSPAVEQFLFSDLMLEIARATLGDTVYLFNEQYVVKAAEQGMKFGWHQDSGFIPYAHRPYLTCWIA
;
A
#
# COMPACT_ATOMS: atom_id res chain seq x y z
N MET A 1 -19.59 -30.09 2.84
CA MET A 1 -18.68 -29.16 2.12
C MET A 1 -17.67 -28.66 3.13
N ALA A 2 -16.36 -28.80 2.87
CA ALA A 2 -15.35 -28.26 3.77
C ALA A 2 -15.37 -26.74 3.65
N VAL A 3 -15.53 -26.05 4.78
CA VAL A 3 -15.37 -24.59 4.84
C VAL A 3 -13.88 -24.32 4.71
N ALA A 4 -13.48 -23.54 3.71
CA ALA A 4 -12.09 -23.10 3.60
C ALA A 4 -11.72 -22.32 4.88
N ALA A 5 -10.50 -22.51 5.37
CA ALA A 5 -10.02 -21.73 6.50
C ALA A 5 -10.05 -20.23 6.14
N PRO A 6 -10.42 -19.35 7.08
CA PRO A 6 -10.45 -17.91 6.81
C PRO A 6 -9.04 -17.40 6.53
N LEU A 7 -8.91 -16.44 5.62
CA LEU A 7 -7.65 -15.78 5.28
C LEU A 7 -6.99 -15.14 6.51
N VAL A 8 -7.78 -14.48 7.35
CA VAL A 8 -7.36 -13.92 8.64
C VAL A 8 -7.95 -14.77 9.75
N THR A 9 -7.09 -15.38 10.58
CA THR A 9 -7.54 -16.23 11.67
C THR A 9 -8.08 -15.40 12.85
N PRO A 10 -8.90 -15.98 13.73
CA PRO A 10 -9.33 -15.32 14.97
C PRO A 10 -8.15 -14.84 15.83
N GLU A 11 -7.05 -15.60 15.87
CA GLU A 11 -5.82 -15.25 16.59
C GLU A 11 -5.13 -14.03 15.97
N GLN A 12 -5.04 -13.96 14.64
CA GLN A 12 -4.50 -12.78 13.95
C GLN A 12 -5.38 -11.54 14.16
N ALA A 13 -6.70 -11.70 14.12
CA ALA A 13 -7.62 -10.61 14.40
C ALA A 13 -7.53 -10.13 15.85
N GLN A 14 -7.30 -11.03 16.81
CA GLN A 14 -7.04 -10.67 18.20
C GLN A 14 -5.69 -9.97 18.37
N HIS A 15 -4.63 -10.49 17.74
CA HIS A 15 -3.31 -9.87 17.74
C HIS A 15 -3.34 -8.45 17.16
N PHE A 16 -4.11 -8.22 16.08
CA PHE A 16 -4.31 -6.87 15.54
C PHE A 16 -4.93 -5.92 16.56
N ARG A 17 -5.90 -6.37 17.36
CA ARG A 17 -6.54 -5.54 18.40
C ARG A 17 -5.59 -5.23 19.55
N ASP A 18 -4.77 -6.19 19.94
CA ASP A 18 -3.90 -6.06 21.12
C ASP A 18 -2.58 -5.34 20.79
N GLU A 19 -1.99 -5.61 19.62
CA GLU A 19 -0.64 -5.18 19.23
C GLU A 19 -0.64 -4.22 18.03
N GLY A 20 -1.77 -4.03 17.34
CA GLY A 20 -1.92 -3.07 16.24
C GLY A 20 -1.42 -3.55 14.87
N PHE A 21 -0.95 -4.79 14.73
CA PHE A 21 -0.51 -5.36 13.46
C PHE A 21 -0.63 -6.89 13.42
N PHE A 22 -0.49 -7.47 12.22
CA PHE A 22 -0.20 -8.90 12.00
C PHE A 22 0.40 -9.06 10.59
N VAL A 23 0.97 -10.23 10.30
CA VAL A 23 1.59 -10.54 8.99
C VAL A 23 0.85 -11.67 8.29
N LEU A 24 0.61 -11.48 7.00
CA LEU A 24 0.08 -12.49 6.09
C LEU A 24 1.14 -12.81 5.03
N GLU A 25 1.72 -14.00 5.10
CA GLU A 25 2.79 -14.41 4.19
C GLU A 25 2.23 -14.96 2.88
N GLY A 26 2.72 -14.45 1.74
CA GLY A 26 2.45 -15.05 0.43
C GLY A 26 0.99 -14.99 -0.05
N VAL A 27 0.17 -14.11 0.52
CA VAL A 27 -1.27 -14.04 0.20
C VAL A 27 -1.58 -13.30 -1.10
N VAL A 28 -0.68 -12.43 -1.58
CA VAL A 28 -0.82 -11.79 -2.89
C VAL A 28 -0.42 -12.79 -3.98
N ARG A 29 -1.34 -13.06 -4.91
CA ARG A 29 -1.07 -14.01 -6.00
C ARG A 29 0.08 -13.50 -6.87
N PRO A 30 0.96 -14.38 -7.39
CA PRO A 30 2.10 -13.97 -8.22
C PRO A 30 1.72 -13.06 -9.40
N ARG A 31 0.58 -13.34 -10.06
CA ARG A 31 0.05 -12.53 -11.15
C ARG A 31 -0.28 -11.09 -10.71
N ASP A 32 -0.95 -10.94 -9.57
CA ASP A 32 -1.33 -9.62 -9.08
C ASP A 32 -0.08 -8.85 -8.63
N LEU A 33 0.85 -9.54 -7.95
CA LEU A 33 2.13 -8.96 -7.55
C LEU A 33 2.96 -8.47 -8.74
N GLU A 34 3.01 -9.24 -9.83
CA GLU A 34 3.66 -8.84 -11.07
C GLU A 34 2.98 -7.62 -11.70
N ALA A 35 1.65 -7.58 -11.74
CA ALA A 35 0.91 -6.43 -12.24
C ALA A 35 1.20 -5.16 -11.41
N LEU A 36 1.19 -5.26 -10.09
CA LEU A 36 1.51 -4.15 -9.18
C LEU A 36 2.95 -3.66 -9.36
N ARG A 37 3.91 -4.57 -9.57
CA ARG A 37 5.32 -4.21 -9.82
C ARG A 37 5.51 -3.50 -11.16
N ASN A 38 4.86 -4.00 -12.21
CA ASN A 38 4.93 -3.39 -13.54
C ASN A 38 4.34 -1.98 -13.54
N GLU A 39 3.21 -1.79 -12.87
CA GLU A 39 2.58 -0.47 -12.75
C GLU A 39 3.42 0.49 -11.89
N CYS A 40 4.01 0.00 -10.78
CA CYS A 40 4.96 0.80 -10.01
C CYS A 40 6.12 1.30 -10.87
N GLN A 41 6.74 0.42 -11.66
CA GLN A 41 7.84 0.80 -12.57
C GLN A 41 7.38 1.82 -13.62
N ARG A 42 6.18 1.64 -14.20
CA ARG A 42 5.62 2.61 -15.15
C ARG A 42 5.49 4.01 -14.53
N PHE A 43 5.02 4.11 -13.29
CA PHE A 43 4.90 5.41 -12.60
C PHE A 43 6.25 6.02 -12.23
N ILE A 44 7.27 5.21 -11.91
CA ILE A 44 8.65 5.68 -11.74
C ILE A 44 9.15 6.28 -13.06
N ASP A 45 9.01 5.56 -14.17
CA ASP A 45 9.47 6.04 -15.49
C ASP A 45 8.76 7.33 -15.92
N GLU A 46 7.46 7.45 -15.64
CA GLU A 46 6.70 8.68 -15.89
C GLU A 46 7.21 9.86 -15.05
N ARG A 47 7.55 9.60 -13.78
CA ARG A 47 8.11 10.62 -12.89
C ARG A 47 9.49 11.07 -13.36
N ASP A 48 10.33 10.14 -13.79
CA ASP A 48 11.66 10.44 -14.34
C ASP A 48 11.57 11.26 -15.64
N ARG A 49 10.63 10.93 -16.55
CA ARG A 49 10.39 11.73 -17.76
C ARG A 49 9.93 13.15 -17.44
N GLU A 50 9.13 13.33 -16.40
CA GLU A 50 8.70 14.66 -15.96
C GLU A 50 9.86 15.46 -15.37
N MET A 51 10.72 14.80 -14.60
CA MET A 51 11.97 15.37 -14.11
C MET A 51 12.90 15.79 -15.25
N ASP A 52 13.03 14.98 -16.32
CA ASP A 52 13.77 15.33 -17.54
C ASP A 52 13.19 16.58 -18.23
N ARG A 53 11.86 16.62 -18.38
CA ARG A 53 11.16 17.75 -19.01
C ARG A 53 11.39 19.06 -18.25
N LEU A 54 11.48 18.99 -16.92
CA LEU A 54 11.71 20.14 -16.04
C LEU A 54 13.18 20.46 -15.81
N GLY A 55 14.10 19.56 -16.18
CA GLY A 55 15.53 19.70 -15.92
C GLY A 55 15.90 19.63 -14.44
N VAL A 56 15.19 18.79 -13.67
CA VAL A 56 15.40 18.60 -12.22
C VAL A 56 15.59 17.12 -11.88
N ASP A 57 16.12 16.83 -10.70
CA ASP A 57 16.23 15.47 -10.14
C ASP A 57 15.38 15.28 -8.86
N THR A 58 14.62 16.30 -8.49
CA THR A 58 13.74 16.28 -7.32
C THR A 58 12.43 16.97 -7.68
N LEU A 59 11.32 16.28 -7.39
CA LEU A 59 9.98 16.78 -7.61
C LEU A 59 9.13 16.38 -6.40
N ASP A 60 8.69 17.36 -5.62
CA ASP A 60 8.03 17.16 -4.33
C ASP A 60 8.88 16.28 -3.37
N LEU A 61 8.40 15.08 -3.06
CA LEU A 61 9.08 14.10 -2.22
C LEU A 61 9.92 13.10 -3.02
N ASP A 62 9.79 13.09 -4.35
CA ASP A 62 10.47 12.16 -5.23
C ASP A 62 11.90 12.64 -5.51
N HIS A 63 12.86 11.73 -5.40
CA HIS A 63 14.25 11.96 -5.75
C HIS A 63 14.69 10.87 -6.72
N ARG A 64 15.13 11.29 -7.91
CA ARG A 64 15.50 10.39 -9.01
C ARG A 64 16.46 9.31 -8.54
N GLY A 65 16.15 8.06 -8.83
CA GLY A 65 16.96 6.89 -8.50
C GLY A 65 17.13 6.62 -7.00
N GLN A 66 16.40 7.33 -6.13
CA GLN A 66 16.53 7.20 -4.66
C GLN A 66 15.20 6.83 -4.01
N ARG A 67 14.15 7.65 -4.20
CA ARG A 67 12.83 7.42 -3.59
C ARG A 67 11.70 7.99 -4.42
N TYR A 68 10.56 7.32 -4.39
CA TYR A 68 9.34 7.74 -5.08
C TYR A 68 8.11 7.50 -4.21
N PHE A 69 7.19 8.45 -4.21
CA PHE A 69 5.87 8.44 -3.58
C PHE A 69 4.81 8.70 -4.65
N VAL A 70 4.41 7.65 -5.36
CA VAL A 70 3.51 7.76 -6.52
C VAL A 70 2.16 7.12 -6.24
N HIS A 71 1.11 7.70 -6.83
CA HIS A 71 -0.28 7.27 -6.67
C HIS A 71 -0.82 6.73 -7.98
N ALA A 72 -1.43 5.54 -7.93
CA ALA A 72 -1.90 4.83 -9.11
C ALA A 72 -3.43 4.83 -9.27
N PHE A 73 -4.17 5.10 -8.19
CA PHE A 73 -5.63 5.21 -8.24
C PHE A 73 -6.09 6.25 -9.27
N GLY A 74 -7.05 5.89 -10.13
CA GLY A 74 -7.54 6.71 -11.24
C GLY A 74 -6.64 6.70 -12.48
N LYS A 75 -5.48 6.05 -12.42
CA LYS A 75 -4.47 6.01 -13.49
C LYS A 75 -4.06 4.58 -13.88
N SER A 76 -4.52 3.58 -13.13
CA SER A 76 -4.20 2.18 -13.35
C SER A 76 -5.41 1.30 -13.04
N PRO A 77 -6.11 0.80 -14.07
CA PRO A 77 -7.20 -0.16 -13.88
C PRO A 77 -6.75 -1.44 -13.16
N ALA A 78 -5.49 -1.85 -13.35
CA ALA A 78 -4.92 -3.03 -12.71
C ALA A 78 -4.75 -2.84 -11.20
N VAL A 79 -4.22 -1.68 -10.78
CA VAL A 79 -4.08 -1.35 -9.35
C VAL A 79 -5.46 -1.18 -8.71
N GLU A 80 -6.38 -0.47 -9.36
CA GLU A 80 -7.75 -0.32 -8.85
C GLU A 80 -8.46 -1.67 -8.66
N GLN A 81 -8.34 -2.56 -9.64
CA GLN A 81 -8.90 -3.91 -9.54
C GLN A 81 -8.31 -4.67 -8.34
N PHE A 82 -7.02 -4.52 -8.07
CA PHE A 82 -6.38 -5.14 -6.92
C PHE A 82 -6.85 -4.54 -5.59
N LEU A 83 -6.93 -3.21 -5.49
CA LEU A 83 -7.38 -2.51 -4.27
C LEU A 83 -8.81 -2.89 -3.87
N PHE A 84 -9.67 -3.17 -4.85
CA PHE A 84 -11.05 -3.64 -4.62
C PHE A 84 -11.23 -5.16 -4.74
N SER A 85 -10.14 -5.93 -4.64
CA SER A 85 -10.21 -7.39 -4.71
C SER A 85 -10.80 -8.03 -3.43
N ASP A 86 -11.27 -9.27 -3.56
CA ASP A 86 -11.76 -10.06 -2.41
C ASP A 86 -10.69 -10.22 -1.33
N LEU A 87 -9.40 -10.33 -1.71
CA LEU A 87 -8.28 -10.39 -0.78
C LEU A 87 -8.25 -9.16 0.14
N MET A 88 -8.31 -7.96 -0.44
CA MET A 88 -8.28 -6.71 0.32
C MET A 88 -9.54 -6.53 1.16
N LEU A 89 -10.71 -6.90 0.61
CA LEU A 89 -11.98 -6.83 1.30
C LEU A 89 -12.03 -7.77 2.53
N GLU A 90 -11.55 -9.01 2.40
CA GLU A 90 -11.48 -9.97 3.49
C GLU A 90 -10.58 -9.47 4.63
N ILE A 91 -9.39 -8.96 4.31
CA ILE A 91 -8.46 -8.38 5.30
C ILE A 91 -9.10 -7.19 6.02
N ALA A 92 -9.68 -6.25 5.27
CA ALA A 92 -10.29 -5.06 5.83
C ALA A 92 -11.51 -5.39 6.70
N ARG A 93 -12.33 -6.38 6.32
CA ARG A 93 -13.48 -6.82 7.12
C ARG A 93 -13.08 -7.50 8.41
N ALA A 94 -12.05 -8.34 8.38
CA ALA A 94 -11.55 -9.04 9.57
C ALA A 94 -10.99 -8.08 10.64
N THR A 95 -10.62 -6.85 10.24
CA THR A 95 -9.91 -5.89 11.09
C THR A 95 -10.75 -4.67 11.46
N LEU A 96 -11.46 -4.07 10.50
CA LEU A 96 -12.24 -2.84 10.67
C LEU A 96 -13.76 -3.06 10.70
N GLY A 97 -14.24 -4.23 10.26
CA GLY A 97 -15.66 -4.58 10.19
C GLY A 97 -16.28 -4.42 8.79
N ASP A 98 -17.60 -4.50 8.71
CA ASP A 98 -18.30 -4.78 7.45
C ASP A 98 -18.28 -3.65 6.41
N THR A 99 -18.21 -2.40 6.85
CA THR A 99 -18.27 -1.21 6.00
C THR A 99 -16.93 -0.48 6.03
N VAL A 100 -16.18 -0.63 4.95
CA VAL A 100 -14.84 -0.04 4.76
C VAL A 100 -14.79 0.76 3.47
N TYR A 101 -13.94 1.77 3.45
CA TYR A 101 -13.72 2.63 2.29
C TYR A 101 -12.22 2.69 2.01
N LEU A 102 -11.84 2.72 0.73
CA LEU A 102 -10.49 3.08 0.35
C LEU A 102 -10.27 4.56 0.69
N PHE A 103 -9.32 4.83 1.59
CA PHE A 103 -8.97 6.19 2.01
C PHE A 103 -7.78 6.74 1.22
N ASN A 104 -6.72 5.94 1.08
CA ASN A 104 -5.50 6.29 0.38
C ASN A 104 -4.84 5.04 -0.20
N GLU A 105 -4.16 5.19 -1.32
CA GLU A 105 -3.21 4.21 -1.88
C GLU A 105 -1.96 4.97 -2.26
N GLN A 106 -0.78 4.38 -2.05
CA GLN A 106 0.48 4.98 -2.45
C GLN A 106 1.55 3.90 -2.61
N TYR A 107 2.31 3.96 -3.70
CA TYR A 107 3.59 3.28 -3.80
C TYR A 107 4.66 4.05 -3.03
N VAL A 108 5.39 3.33 -2.17
CA VAL A 108 6.57 3.86 -1.48
C VAL A 108 7.80 3.09 -1.96
N VAL A 109 8.58 3.72 -2.82
CA VAL A 109 9.76 3.10 -3.45
C VAL A 109 11.02 3.60 -2.77
N LYS A 110 11.92 2.67 -2.41
CA LYS A 110 13.24 2.97 -1.87
C LYS A 110 14.28 2.23 -2.71
N ALA A 111 15.11 2.97 -3.43
CA ALA A 111 16.16 2.39 -4.25
C ALA A 111 17.25 1.76 -3.37
N ALA A 112 17.92 0.74 -3.91
CA ALA A 112 19.01 0.06 -3.25
C ALA A 112 20.14 1.05 -2.90
N GLU A 113 20.80 0.82 -1.76
CA GLU A 113 22.02 1.52 -1.32
C GLU A 113 21.89 3.03 -1.04
N GLN A 114 20.71 3.62 -1.26
CA GLN A 114 20.45 5.06 -1.08
C GLN A 114 19.65 5.37 0.20
N GLY A 115 19.56 4.41 1.13
CA GLY A 115 18.63 4.42 2.26
C GLY A 115 18.58 5.74 3.03
N MET A 116 17.38 6.34 3.08
CA MET A 116 17.10 7.49 3.95
C MET A 116 16.40 7.03 5.23
N LYS A 117 16.83 7.57 6.37
CA LYS A 117 16.17 7.31 7.66
C LYS A 117 14.73 7.80 7.61
N PHE A 118 13.80 6.94 8.02
CA PHE A 118 12.40 7.29 8.23
C PHE A 118 12.17 7.41 9.73
N GLY A 119 11.62 8.55 10.18
CA GLY A 119 11.29 8.74 11.59
C GLY A 119 10.15 7.83 12.01
N TRP A 120 10.16 7.41 13.29
CA TRP A 120 9.01 6.77 13.90
C TRP A 120 7.80 7.70 13.85
N HIS A 121 6.66 7.17 13.43
CA HIS A 121 5.40 7.89 13.36
C HIS A 121 4.22 6.92 13.47
N GLN A 122 3.03 7.49 13.67
CA GLN A 122 1.75 6.81 13.49
C GLN A 122 1.04 7.53 12.35
N ASP A 123 0.50 6.80 11.38
CA ASP A 123 -0.14 7.42 10.20
C ASP A 123 -1.27 8.38 10.62
N SER A 124 -2.04 8.01 11.65
CA SER A 124 -3.14 8.84 12.17
C SER A 124 -2.67 10.18 12.71
N GLY A 125 -1.41 10.28 13.13
CA GLY A 125 -0.79 11.53 13.56
C GLY A 125 -0.70 12.59 12.46
N PHE A 126 -0.86 12.20 11.19
CA PHE A 126 -0.90 13.14 10.05
C PHE A 126 -2.32 13.64 9.71
N ILE A 127 -3.37 13.13 10.36
CA ILE A 127 -4.76 13.52 10.09
C ILE A 127 -5.19 14.58 11.12
N PRO A 128 -5.36 15.86 10.73
CA PRO A 128 -5.58 16.96 11.68
C PRO A 128 -7.03 17.09 12.16
N TYR A 129 -7.89 16.10 11.87
CA TYR A 129 -9.31 16.12 12.17
C TYR A 129 -9.76 14.76 12.73
N ALA A 130 -10.89 14.76 13.43
CA ALA A 130 -11.47 13.53 13.97
C ALA A 130 -11.77 12.53 12.85
N HIS A 131 -11.27 11.30 12.99
CA HIS A 131 -11.43 10.24 12.01
C HIS A 131 -11.78 8.92 12.70
N ARG A 132 -12.38 7.99 11.94
CA ARG A 132 -12.55 6.61 12.38
C ARG A 132 -11.20 5.87 12.31
N PRO A 133 -11.00 4.78 13.07
CA PRO A 133 -9.85 3.92 12.87
C PRO A 133 -9.72 3.49 11.41
N TYR A 134 -8.50 3.41 10.90
CA TYR A 134 -8.22 2.89 9.57
C TYR A 134 -7.02 1.94 9.62
N LEU A 135 -6.94 1.10 8.59
CA LEU A 135 -5.92 0.09 8.41
C LEU A 135 -5.03 0.48 7.23
N THR A 136 -3.73 0.29 7.39
CA THR A 136 -2.78 0.26 6.29
C THR A 136 -2.43 -1.19 5.96
N CYS A 137 -2.71 -1.63 4.74
CA CYS A 137 -2.19 -2.90 4.22
C CYS A 137 -0.86 -2.62 3.51
N TRP A 138 0.26 -2.94 4.16
CA TRP A 138 1.59 -2.75 3.58
C TRP A 138 2.02 -3.99 2.80
N ILE A 139 2.19 -3.85 1.48
CA ILE A 139 2.51 -4.96 0.56
C ILE A 139 3.96 -4.83 0.11
N ALA A 140 4.73 -5.91 0.28
CA ALA A 140 6.15 -6.01 -0.08
C ALA A 140 6.40 -6.36 -1.55
#